data_AF-A0A839N9X6-F1
#
_entry.id   AF-A0A839N9X6-F1
#
_cell.length_a   1.000
_cell.length_b   1.000
_cell.length_c   1.000
_cell.angle_alpha   90.00
_cell.angle_beta   90.00
_cell.angle_gamma   90.00
#
_symmetry.space_group_name_H-M   'P 1'
#
loop_
_entity.id
_entity.type
_entity.pdbx_description
1 polymer ?
#
loop_
_entity_poly.entity_id
_entity_poly.type
_entity_poly.pdbx_seq_one_letter_code
_entity_poly.pdbx_strand_id
1 'polypeptide(L)'
;MDDDSIHEHINELIATEHELRTKLGKGEISAPEEHAQLRETEVQLDRLWDLLRQRQARREFDQDPSDATERTADVVENYRE
;
A
#
# COMPACT_ATOMS: atom_id res chain seq x y z
N MET A 1 -12.13 0.39 6.23
CA MET A 1 -11.72 0.68 4.84
C MET A 1 -12.39 -0.35 3.94
N ASP A 2 -13.03 0.08 2.85
CA ASP A 2 -13.72 -0.82 1.93
C ASP A 2 -12.77 -1.35 0.85
N ASP A 3 -13.13 -2.43 0.16
CA ASP A 3 -12.23 -3.03 -0.83
C ASP A 3 -11.86 -2.01 -1.92
N ASP A 4 -12.82 -1.17 -2.29
CA ASP A 4 -12.63 -0.07 -3.25
C ASP A 4 -11.56 0.92 -2.80
N SER A 5 -11.57 1.34 -1.53
CA SER A 5 -10.54 2.20 -0.95
C SER A 5 -9.16 1.54 -0.92
N ILE A 6 -9.09 0.22 -0.73
CA ILE A 6 -7.82 -0.53 -0.83
C ILE A 6 -7.28 -0.49 -2.26
N HIS A 7 -8.14 -0.70 -3.26
CA HIS A 7 -7.73 -0.61 -4.66
C HIS A 7 -7.29 0.81 -5.03
N GLU A 8 -7.97 1.84 -4.54
CA GLU A 8 -7.56 3.24 -4.73
C GLU A 8 -6.16 3.49 -4.17
N HIS A 9 -5.90 3.05 -2.94
CA HIS A 9 -4.59 3.20 -2.29
C HIS A 9 -3.48 2.43 -3.04
N ILE A 10 -3.77 1.22 -3.54
CA ILE A 10 -2.84 0.47 -4.41
C ILE A 10 -2.51 1.28 -5.67
N ASN A 11 -3.49 1.92 -6.30
CA ASN A 11 -3.26 2.75 -7.48
C ASN A 11 -2.40 3.98 -7.16
N GLU A 12 -2.63 4.64 -6.01
CA GLU A 12 -1.80 5.77 -5.56
C GLU A 12 -0.33 5.35 -5.33
N LEU A 13 -0.11 4.18 -4.73
CA LEU A 13 1.23 3.64 -4.50
C LEU A 13 1.96 3.33 -5.82
N ILE A 14 1.25 2.76 -6.81
CA ILE A 14 1.81 2.51 -8.16
C ILE A 14 2.12 3.83 -8.88
N ALA A 15 1.24 4.83 -8.75
CA ALA A 15 1.49 6.17 -9.30
C ALA A 15 2.74 6.80 -8.68
N THR A 16 2.93 6.63 -7.37
CA THR A 16 4.13 7.08 -6.65
C THR A 16 5.39 6.39 -7.18
N GLU A 17 5.36 5.08 -7.43
CA GLU A 17 6.50 4.36 -8.04
C GLU A 17 6.87 4.96 -9.41
N HIS A 18 5.87 5.22 -10.26
CA HIS A 18 6.08 5.85 -11.56
C HIS A 18 6.68 7.25 -11.45
N GLU A 19 6.24 8.05 -10.47
CA GLU A 19 6.82 9.36 -10.19
C GLU A 19 8.27 9.25 -9.73
N LEU A 20 8.60 8.31 -8.85
CA LEU A 20 9.98 8.08 -8.39
C LEU A 20 10.89 7.70 -9.55
N ARG A 21 10.43 6.80 -10.42
CA ARG A 21 11.18 6.40 -11.61
C ARG A 21 11.39 7.56 -12.58
N THR A 22 10.40 8.44 -12.70
CA THR A 22 10.50 9.66 -13.50
C THR A 22 11.50 10.66 -12.90
N LYS A 23 11.45 10.88 -11.58
CA LYS A 23 12.39 11.74 -10.84
C LYS A 23 13.82 11.22 -10.95
N LEU A 24 14.02 9.90 -10.85
CA LEU A 24 15.33 9.27 -11.03
C LEU A 24 15.86 9.48 -12.45
N GLY A 25 15.01 9.30 -13.47
CA GLY A 25 15.37 9.54 -14.87
C GLY A 25 15.73 11.00 -15.18
N LYS A 26 15.15 11.95 -14.43
CA LYS A 26 15.48 13.38 -14.50
C LYS A 26 16.71 13.76 -13.64
N GLY A 27 17.19 12.87 -12.78
CA GLY A 27 18.25 13.15 -11.81
C GLY A 27 17.80 14.02 -10.62
N GLU A 28 16.49 14.09 -10.36
CA GLU A 28 15.92 14.80 -9.20
C GLU A 28 16.14 14.03 -7.88
N ILE A 29 16.22 12.70 -7.98
CA ILE A 29 16.53 11.80 -6.86
C ILE A 29 17.67 10.86 -7.22
N SER A 30 18.33 10.31 -6.20
CA SER A 30 19.39 9.33 -6.39
C SER A 30 18.83 7.90 -6.42
N ALA A 31 19.50 6.98 -7.11
CA ALA A 31 19.12 5.57 -7.14
C ALA A 31 18.93 4.94 -5.73
N PRO A 32 19.80 5.17 -4.73
CA PRO A 32 19.55 4.62 -3.39
C PRO A 32 18.32 5.23 -2.70
N GLU A 33 17.99 6.48 -2.98
CA GLU A 33 16.79 7.15 -2.44
C GLU A 33 15.51 6.61 -3.09
N GLU A 34 15.52 6.40 -4.40
CA GLU A 34 14.45 5.74 -5.14
C GLU A 34 14.21 4.32 -4.60
N HIS A 35 15.27 3.52 -4.46
CA HIS A 35 15.17 2.18 -3.90
C HIS A 35 14.67 2.13 -2.45
N ALA A 36 14.96 3.15 -1.64
CA ALA A 36 14.45 3.22 -0.27
C ALA A 36 12.93 3.44 -0.27
N GLN A 37 12.46 4.41 -1.04
CA GLN A 37 11.04 4.74 -1.16
C GLN A 37 10.25 3.62 -1.85
N LEU A 38 10.83 3.00 -2.88
CA LEU A 38 10.20 1.88 -3.59
C LEU A 38 10.00 0.68 -2.65
N ARG A 39 10.97 0.40 -1.76
CA ARG A 39 10.79 -0.65 -0.74
C ARG A 39 9.67 -0.34 0.25
N GLU A 40 9.49 0.92 0.65
CA GLU A 40 8.34 1.30 1.47
C GLU A 40 7.01 1.10 0.75
N THR A 41 6.94 1.50 -0.52
CA THR A 41 5.77 1.28 -1.38
C THR A 41 5.44 -0.21 -1.51
N GLU A 42 6.45 -1.06 -1.76
CA GLU A 42 6.28 -2.52 -1.83
C GLU A 42 5.73 -3.10 -0.52
N VAL A 43 6.23 -2.66 0.64
CA VAL A 43 5.74 -3.11 1.95
C VAL A 43 4.29 -2.70 2.18
N GLN A 44 3.89 -1.51 1.74
CA GLN A 44 2.50 -1.05 1.85
C GLN A 44 1.58 -1.84 0.91
N LEU A 45 2.01 -2.10 -0.33
CA LEU A 45 1.28 -2.92 -1.28
C LEU A 45 1.05 -4.34 -0.74
N ASP A 46 2.08 -4.97 -0.16
CA ASP A 46 1.95 -6.31 0.43
C ASP A 46 0.89 -6.35 1.55
N ARG A 47 0.88 -5.34 2.43
CA ARG A 47 -0.14 -5.23 3.50
C ARG A 47 -1.55 -5.09 2.95
N LEU A 48 -1.74 -4.25 1.92
CA LEU A 48 -3.04 -4.04 1.29
C LEU A 48 -3.52 -5.32 0.59
N TRP A 49 -2.62 -6.05 -0.07
CA TRP A 49 -2.92 -7.34 -0.67
C TRP A 49 -3.25 -8.43 0.36
N ASP A 50 -2.54 -8.47 1.49
CA ASP A 50 -2.83 -9.41 2.58
C ASP A 50 -4.22 -9.14 3.19
N LEU A 51 -4.58 -7.87 3.34
CA LEU A 51 -5.90 -7.45 3.81
C LEU A 51 -7.02 -7.92 2.88
N LEU A 52 -6.88 -7.70 1.57
CA LEU A 52 -7.84 -8.20 0.57
C LEU A 52 -7.98 -9.72 0.63
N ARG A 53 -6.85 -10.43 0.75
CA ARG A 53 -6.84 -11.88 0.86
C ARG A 53 -7.53 -12.36 2.14
N GLN A 54 -7.31 -11.68 3.27
CA GLN A 54 -7.97 -12.00 4.54
C GLN A 54 -9.49 -11.81 4.45
N ARG A 55 -9.94 -10.71 3.81
CA ARG A 55 -11.36 -10.46 3.57
C ARG A 55 -11.97 -11.51 2.66
N GLN A 56 -11.27 -11.88 1.59
CA GLN A 56 -11.74 -12.91 0.66
C GLN A 56 -11.87 -14.27 1.36
N ALA A 57 -10.87 -14.68 2.15
CA ALA A 57 -10.96 -15.90 2.93
C ALA A 57 -12.16 -15.89 3.89
N ARG A 58 -12.40 -14.79 4.62
CA ARG A 58 -13.57 -14.68 5.51
C ARG A 58 -14.89 -14.79 4.75
N ARG A 59 -15.02 -14.18 3.56
CA ARG A 59 -16.17 -14.35 2.67
C ARG A 59 -16.38 -15.81 2.25
N GLU A 60 -15.29 -16.51 1.92
CA GLU A 60 -15.34 -17.92 1.52
C GLU A 60 -15.77 -18.85 2.67
N PHE A 61 -15.53 -18.47 3.92
CA PHE A 61 -15.94 -19.22 5.11
C PHE A 61 -17.28 -18.75 5.73
N ASP A 62 -18.08 -17.95 5.01
CA ASP A 62 -19.34 -17.35 5.49
C ASP A 62 -19.18 -16.53 6.79
N GLN A 63 -17.96 -16.02 7.03
CA GLN A 63 -17.63 -15.16 8.16
C GLN A 63 -17.79 -13.70 7.77
N ASP A 64 -18.13 -12.85 8.74
CA ASP A 64 -18.31 -11.43 8.49
C ASP A 64 -16.99 -10.81 7.96
N PRO A 65 -16.99 -10.27 6.73
CA PRO A 65 -15.79 -9.71 6.10
C PRO A 65 -15.46 -8.30 6.60
N SER A 66 -16.34 -7.70 7.41
CA SER A 66 -16.16 -6.44 8.11
C SER A 66 -15.44 -6.64 9.46
N ASP A 67 -15.47 -7.86 10.00
CA ASP A 67 -14.64 -8.30 11.14
C ASP A 67 -13.17 -8.54 10.73
N ALA A 68 -12.86 -8.48 9.43
CA ALA A 68 -11.48 -8.30 8.96
C ALA A 68 -10.99 -6.91 9.40
N THR A 69 -10.58 -6.82 10.65
CA THR A 69 -9.94 -5.61 11.16
C THR A 69 -8.59 -5.54 10.47
N GLU A 70 -8.37 -4.50 9.66
CA GLU A 70 -7.01 -3.97 9.49
C GLU A 70 -6.41 -3.96 10.88
N ARG A 71 -5.35 -4.74 11.11
CA ARG A 71 -4.55 -4.58 12.33
C ARG A 71 -4.27 -3.09 12.41
N THR A 72 -4.89 -2.43 13.39
CA THR A 72 -5.07 -0.99 13.45
C THR A 72 -3.78 -0.34 13.03
N ALA A 73 -3.76 0.23 11.81
CA ALA A 73 -2.62 0.93 11.28
C ALA A 73 -2.52 2.31 11.93
N ASP A 74 -2.63 2.34 13.26
CA ASP A 74 -2.28 3.43 14.17
C ASP A 74 -0.77 3.76 14.10
N VAL A 75 -0.03 3.14 13.18
CA VAL A 75 1.43 3.26 13.00
C VAL A 75 1.80 3.69 11.58
N VAL A 76 0.90 4.37 10.86
CA VAL A 76 1.33 5.25 9.75
C VAL A 76 0.88 6.70 10.04
N GLU A 77 0.74 7.06 11.32
CA GLU A 77 1.02 8.41 11.79
C GLU A 77 2.54 8.67 11.68
N ASN A 78 3.03 8.84 10.46
CA ASN A 78 4.24 9.57 10.11
C ASN A 78 4.52 9.29 8.64
N TYR A 79 4.08 10.15 7.72
CA TYR A 79 4.96 10.54 6.62
C TYR A 79 4.50 11.79 5.84
N ARG A 80 3.88 12.77 6.51
CA ARG A 80 3.78 14.15 6.00
C ARG A 80 3.81 15.13 7.18
N GLU A 81 5.01 15.47 7.63
CA GLU A 81 5.27 16.84 8.12
C GLU A 81 5.58 17.73 6.90
#